data_AF-A0AAU7NLG4-F1
#
_entry.id   AF-A0AAU7NLG4-F1
#
_cell.length_a   1.000
_cell.length_b   1.000
_cell.length_c   1.000
_cell.angle_alpha   90.00
_cell.angle_beta   90.00
_cell.angle_gamma   90.00
#
_symmetry.space_group_name_H-M   'P 1'
#
loop_
_entity.id
_entity.type
_entity.pdbx_description
1 polymer ?
#
loop_
_entity_poly.entity_id
_entity_poly.type
_entity_poly.pdbx_seq_one_letter_code
_entity_poly.pdbx_strand_id
1 'polypeptide(L)'
;MKKKWTVIGIIVAVIVIVCGGVYWNMGHSVAKKIPGNTYLYQSVSKDKTLYVTFAKSGDRAVVNSDKATALKAGKSQQDFDKEYKAQSKLTSWNYKAEGGTLTLAQETKDGKISQWQYNGILATSKKFTAHSFTYQIAKAGQGQVKSKTVFEKIN
;
A
#
# COMPACT_ATOMS: atom_id res chain seq x y z
N MET A 1 1.32 25.98 43.37
CA MET A 1 1.63 25.87 41.93
C MET A 1 1.95 24.46 41.41
N LYS A 2 2.06 23.41 42.25
CA LYS A 2 2.44 22.05 41.81
C LYS A 2 1.32 21.24 41.12
N LYS A 3 0.04 21.44 41.48
CA LYS A 3 -1.11 20.67 40.93
C LYS A 3 -1.36 20.88 39.43
N LYS A 4 -1.11 22.10 38.90
CA LYS A 4 -1.37 22.43 37.48
C LYS A 4 -0.36 21.77 36.53
N TRP A 5 0.91 21.65 36.94
CA TRP A 5 1.97 21.01 36.14
C TRP A 5 1.81 19.48 36.09
N THR A 6 1.33 18.85 37.17
CA THR A 6 1.01 17.41 37.18
C THR A 6 -0.17 17.09 36.26
N VAL A 7 -1.20 17.93 36.22
CA VAL A 7 -2.36 17.75 35.32
C VAL A 7 -1.96 17.92 33.84
N ILE A 8 -1.13 18.91 33.51
CA ILE A 8 -0.61 19.09 32.14
C ILE A 8 0.29 17.91 31.72
N GLY A 9 1.15 17.41 32.62
CA GLY A 9 1.98 16.24 32.36
C GLY A 9 1.17 14.96 32.08
N ILE A 10 0.07 14.75 32.80
CA ILE A 10 -0.84 13.62 32.58
C ILE A 10 -1.57 13.74 31.23
N ILE A 11 -2.03 14.94 30.86
CA ILE A 11 -2.72 15.17 29.57
C ILE A 11 -1.78 14.95 28.39
N VAL A 12 -0.54 15.44 28.45
CA VAL A 12 0.46 15.23 27.39
C VAL A 12 0.84 13.74 27.28
N ALA A 13 1.01 13.04 28.40
CA ALA A 13 1.28 11.60 28.38
C ALA A 13 0.13 10.79 27.76
N VAL A 14 -1.13 11.12 28.06
CA VAL A 14 -2.30 10.48 27.45
C VAL A 14 -2.37 10.76 25.95
N ILE A 15 -2.08 11.99 25.50
CA ILE A 15 -2.03 12.32 24.06
C ILE A 15 -0.91 11.54 23.35
N VAL A 16 0.28 11.41 23.95
CA VAL A 16 1.38 10.64 23.36
C VAL A 16 1.08 9.14 23.32
N ILE A 17 0.38 8.60 24.33
CA ILE A 17 -0.02 7.17 24.37
C ILE A 17 -1.15 6.90 23.36
N VAL A 18 -2.13 7.80 23.24
CA VAL A 18 -3.24 7.66 22.28
C VAL A 18 -2.76 7.90 20.85
N CYS A 19 -1.96 8.94 20.58
CA CYS A 19 -1.40 9.21 19.25
C CYS A 19 -0.31 8.21 18.87
N GLY A 20 0.54 7.80 19.80
CA GLY A 20 1.57 6.77 19.60
C GLY A 20 0.98 5.37 19.41
N GLY A 21 -0.06 5.03 20.17
CA GLY A 21 -0.83 3.78 19.99
C GLY A 21 -1.59 3.75 18.66
N VAL A 22 -2.13 4.89 18.20
CA VAL A 22 -2.73 5.01 16.86
C VAL A 22 -1.67 4.89 15.77
N TYR A 23 -0.49 5.48 15.93
CA TYR A 23 0.63 5.36 14.97
C TYR A 23 1.15 3.92 14.88
N TRP A 24 1.30 3.25 16.03
CA TRP A 24 1.68 1.84 16.14
C TRP A 24 0.61 0.93 15.51
N ASN A 25 -0.66 1.17 15.82
CA ASN A 25 -1.77 0.40 15.26
C ASN A 25 -1.90 0.64 13.75
N MET A 26 -1.67 1.86 13.25
CA MET A 26 -1.70 2.18 11.82
C MET A 26 -0.55 1.53 11.03
N GLY A 27 0.63 1.39 11.64
CA GLY A 27 1.76 0.61 11.08
C GLY A 27 1.50 -0.90 11.06
N HIS A 28 0.88 -1.46 12.10
CA HIS A 28 0.51 -2.89 12.13
C HIS A 28 -0.81 -3.23 11.41
N SER A 29 -1.63 -2.23 11.10
CA SER A 29 -2.92 -2.39 10.40
C SER A 29 -2.78 -2.67 8.90
N VAL A 30 -1.58 -2.51 8.33
CA VAL A 30 -1.33 -2.62 6.89
C VAL A 30 -1.77 -3.98 6.35
N ALA A 31 -1.42 -5.07 7.05
CA ALA A 31 -1.83 -6.43 6.73
C ALA A 31 -3.35 -6.65 6.78
N LYS A 32 -4.09 -5.84 7.57
CA LYS A 32 -5.56 -5.93 7.69
C LYS A 32 -6.31 -5.01 6.74
N LYS A 33 -5.72 -3.87 6.38
CA LYS A 33 -6.41 -2.78 5.65
C LYS A 33 -6.14 -2.79 4.15
N ILE A 34 -5.03 -3.35 3.69
CA ILE A 34 -4.71 -3.39 2.26
C ILE A 34 -5.47 -4.49 1.50
N PRO A 35 -5.57 -5.75 1.99
CA PRO A 35 -6.25 -6.82 1.25
C PRO A 35 -7.71 -6.49 0.92
N GLY A 36 -8.14 -6.87 -0.29
CA GLY A 36 -9.52 -6.72 -0.77
C GLY A 36 -9.93 -5.30 -1.18
N ASN A 37 -9.00 -4.36 -1.24
CA ASN A 37 -9.28 -2.96 -1.60
C ASN A 37 -8.58 -2.57 -2.90
N THR A 38 -9.19 -1.60 -3.60
CA THR A 38 -8.63 -1.00 -4.82
C THR A 38 -8.12 0.39 -4.52
N TYR A 39 -6.88 0.69 -4.94
CA TYR A 39 -6.22 1.95 -4.68
C TYR A 39 -5.77 2.64 -5.97
N LEU A 40 -5.98 3.94 -6.02
CA LEU A 40 -5.34 4.87 -6.94
C LEU A 40 -3.93 5.18 -6.43
N TYR A 41 -2.94 4.92 -7.27
CA TYR A 41 -1.58 5.38 -7.14
C TYR A 41 -1.32 6.46 -8.17
N GLN A 42 -0.74 7.57 -7.72
CA GLN A 42 -0.23 8.61 -8.60
C GLN A 42 1.28 8.73 -8.39
N SER A 43 2.01 8.72 -9.51
CA SER A 43 3.45 8.94 -9.52
C SER A 43 3.82 10.29 -8.88
N VAL A 44 5.05 10.40 -8.39
CA VAL A 44 5.56 11.63 -7.76
C VAL A 44 5.49 12.83 -8.72
N SER A 45 5.76 12.59 -10.01
CA SER A 45 5.65 13.57 -11.11
C SER A 45 4.21 13.87 -11.56
N LYS A 46 3.21 13.15 -11.02
CA LYS A 46 1.77 13.25 -11.34
C LYS A 46 1.37 12.97 -12.79
N ASP A 47 2.31 12.57 -13.63
CA ASP A 47 2.13 12.24 -15.05
C ASP A 47 1.59 10.83 -15.27
N LYS A 48 1.80 9.92 -14.31
CA LYS A 48 1.31 8.54 -14.36
C LYS A 48 0.36 8.23 -13.22
N THR A 49 -0.71 7.56 -13.60
CA THR A 49 -1.73 7.02 -12.71
C THR A 49 -1.82 5.51 -12.89
N LEU A 50 -1.80 4.77 -11.78
CA LEU A 50 -2.03 3.34 -11.74
C LEU A 50 -3.12 3.02 -10.73
N TYR A 51 -3.84 1.94 -10.98
CA TYR A 51 -4.85 1.40 -10.10
C TYR A 51 -4.41 0.01 -9.67
N VAL A 52 -4.39 -0.22 -8.35
CA VAL A 52 -3.91 -1.45 -7.74
C VAL A 52 -5.04 -2.08 -6.95
N THR A 53 -5.49 -3.25 -7.37
CA THR A 53 -6.46 -4.07 -6.64
C THR A 53 -5.72 -5.19 -5.94
N PHE A 54 -5.83 -5.25 -4.61
CA PHE A 54 -5.23 -6.32 -3.81
C PHE A 54 -6.24 -7.45 -3.62
N ALA A 55 -5.80 -8.69 -3.76
CA ALA A 55 -6.64 -9.85 -3.47
C ALA A 55 -7.18 -9.79 -2.03
N LYS A 56 -8.39 -10.34 -1.82
CA LYS A 56 -8.97 -10.41 -0.47
C LYS A 56 -8.22 -11.43 0.41
N SER A 57 -7.69 -12.48 -0.21
CA SER A 57 -6.84 -13.49 0.40
C SER A 57 -5.70 -13.86 -0.54
N GLY A 58 -4.58 -14.31 0.03
CA GLY A 58 -3.36 -14.60 -0.71
C GLY A 58 -2.50 -13.35 -0.95
N ASP A 59 -1.61 -13.47 -1.91
CA ASP A 59 -0.51 -12.53 -2.17
C ASP A 59 -0.59 -11.90 -3.56
N ARG A 60 -1.75 -11.97 -4.23
CA ARG A 60 -1.90 -11.52 -5.63
C ARG A 60 -2.43 -10.09 -5.71
N ALA A 61 -2.03 -9.36 -6.73
CA ALA A 61 -2.57 -8.05 -7.06
C ALA A 61 -2.90 -7.94 -8.55
N VAL A 62 -3.82 -7.05 -8.91
CA VAL A 62 -4.06 -6.61 -10.29
C VAL A 62 -3.65 -5.14 -10.37
N VAL A 63 -2.70 -4.84 -11.26
CA VAL A 63 -2.20 -3.47 -11.46
C VAL A 63 -2.52 -3.00 -12.87
N ASN A 64 -3.33 -1.96 -13.03
CA ASN A 64 -3.74 -1.50 -14.37
C ASN A 64 -3.75 0.03 -14.45
N SER A 65 -3.49 0.59 -15.65
CA SER A 65 -3.70 2.02 -15.91
C SER A 65 -5.17 2.37 -16.17
N ASP A 66 -6.00 1.38 -16.54
CA ASP A 66 -7.44 1.54 -16.68
C ASP A 66 -8.17 1.34 -15.34
N LYS A 67 -8.90 2.38 -14.92
CA LYS A 67 -9.70 2.39 -13.69
C LYS A 67 -10.79 1.32 -13.71
N ALA A 68 -11.46 1.14 -14.85
CA ALA A 68 -12.61 0.25 -14.96
C ALA A 68 -12.20 -1.21 -14.73
N THR A 69 -11.08 -1.63 -15.31
CA THR A 69 -10.49 -2.96 -15.11
C THR A 69 -10.13 -3.21 -13.64
N ALA A 70 -9.49 -2.24 -12.97
CA ALA A 70 -9.14 -2.39 -11.55
C ALA A 70 -10.37 -2.45 -10.63
N LEU A 71 -11.35 -1.57 -10.84
CA LEU A 71 -12.61 -1.60 -10.09
C LEU A 71 -13.39 -2.89 -10.30
N LYS A 72 -13.38 -3.43 -11.53
CA LYS A 72 -13.99 -4.72 -11.83
C LYS A 72 -13.31 -5.85 -11.05
N ALA A 73 -11.98 -5.89 -11.03
CA ALA A 73 -11.23 -6.85 -10.21
C ALA A 73 -11.56 -6.69 -8.71
N GLY A 74 -11.94 -5.50 -8.25
CA GLY A 74 -12.31 -5.23 -6.86
C GLY A 74 -13.74 -5.62 -6.47
N LYS A 75 -14.59 -6.09 -7.39
CA LYS A 75 -16.00 -6.41 -7.11
C LYS A 75 -16.19 -7.71 -6.34
N SER A 76 -15.46 -8.75 -6.73
CA SER A 76 -15.59 -10.10 -6.17
C SER A 76 -14.29 -10.89 -6.36
N GLN A 77 -14.12 -11.99 -5.62
CA GLN A 77 -12.96 -12.88 -5.80
C GLN A 77 -12.95 -13.50 -7.22
N GLN A 78 -14.12 -13.83 -7.77
CA GLN A 78 -14.23 -14.39 -9.11
C GLN A 78 -13.81 -13.38 -10.19
N ASP A 79 -14.22 -12.11 -10.04
CA ASP A 79 -13.79 -11.04 -10.95
C ASP A 79 -12.29 -10.77 -10.81
N PHE A 80 -11.77 -10.75 -9.58
CA PHE A 80 -10.35 -10.64 -9.31
C PHE A 80 -9.54 -11.73 -10.02
N ASP A 81 -9.92 -13.00 -9.83
CA ASP A 81 -9.21 -14.15 -10.40
C ASP A 81 -9.25 -14.12 -11.94
N LYS A 82 -10.35 -13.66 -12.53
CA LYS A 82 -10.50 -13.49 -13.97
C LYS A 82 -9.53 -12.44 -14.51
N GLU A 83 -9.50 -11.25 -13.92
CA GLU A 83 -8.63 -10.17 -14.37
C GLU A 83 -7.15 -10.49 -14.09
N TYR A 84 -6.84 -11.12 -12.95
CA TYR A 84 -5.49 -11.60 -12.63
C TYR A 84 -5.00 -12.66 -13.62
N LYS A 85 -5.85 -13.64 -13.98
CA LYS A 85 -5.51 -14.67 -14.97
C LYS A 85 -5.30 -14.10 -16.36
N ALA A 86 -6.06 -13.06 -16.74
CA ALA A 86 -5.85 -12.36 -17.99
C ALA A 86 -4.52 -11.60 -17.99
N GLN A 87 -4.21 -10.88 -16.91
CA GLN A 87 -2.96 -10.13 -16.75
C GLN A 87 -1.72 -11.03 -16.73
N SER A 88 -1.79 -12.15 -15.99
CA SER A 88 -0.71 -13.13 -15.81
C SER A 88 -0.23 -13.80 -17.09
N LYS A 89 -0.94 -13.64 -18.23
CA LYS A 89 -0.45 -14.07 -19.55
C LYS A 89 0.78 -13.29 -20.01
N LEU A 90 0.95 -12.06 -19.52
CA LEU A 90 2.06 -11.17 -19.85
C LEU A 90 2.91 -10.87 -18.62
N THR A 91 2.26 -10.64 -17.48
CA THR A 91 2.91 -10.29 -16.23
C THR A 91 2.04 -10.66 -15.04
N SER A 92 2.63 -11.24 -14.00
CA SER A 92 1.97 -11.48 -12.71
C SER A 92 2.39 -10.40 -11.71
N TRP A 93 1.47 -10.06 -10.80
CA TRP A 93 1.74 -9.13 -9.71
C TRP A 93 1.46 -9.81 -8.38
N ASN A 94 2.41 -9.71 -7.47
CA ASN A 94 2.30 -10.23 -6.12
C ASN A 94 2.56 -9.11 -5.11
N TYR A 95 2.02 -9.22 -3.92
CA TYR A 95 2.22 -8.26 -2.86
C TYR A 95 2.38 -8.95 -1.51
N LYS A 96 3.09 -8.27 -0.61
CA LYS A 96 3.22 -8.66 0.79
C LYS A 96 3.05 -7.42 1.66
N ALA A 97 2.05 -7.44 2.53
CA ALA A 97 1.73 -6.35 3.45
C ALA A 97 2.02 -6.80 4.90
N GLU A 98 3.08 -6.31 5.52
CA GLU A 98 3.52 -6.74 6.86
C GLU A 98 4.27 -5.63 7.59
N GLY A 99 4.08 -5.49 8.91
CA GLY A 99 4.95 -4.68 9.78
C GLY A 99 5.16 -3.23 9.33
N GLY A 100 4.13 -2.56 8.80
CA GLY A 100 4.25 -1.19 8.29
C GLY A 100 4.89 -1.08 6.91
N THR A 101 5.00 -2.19 6.19
CA THR A 101 5.57 -2.25 4.83
C THR A 101 4.60 -2.89 3.85
N LEU A 102 4.73 -2.51 2.58
CA LEU A 102 4.07 -3.15 1.46
C LEU A 102 5.14 -3.41 0.41
N THR A 103 5.37 -4.66 0.09
CA THR A 103 6.14 -5.05 -1.10
C THR A 103 5.17 -5.34 -2.22
N LEU A 104 5.42 -4.78 -3.40
CA LEU A 104 4.73 -5.10 -4.64
C LEU A 104 5.79 -5.61 -5.62
N ALA A 105 5.59 -6.81 -6.15
CA ALA A 105 6.47 -7.45 -7.10
C ALA A 105 5.72 -7.68 -8.42
N GLN A 106 6.40 -7.41 -9.51
CA GLN A 106 5.99 -7.71 -10.86
C GLN A 106 6.93 -8.75 -11.42
N GLU A 107 6.38 -9.84 -11.94
CA GLU A 107 7.12 -10.80 -12.73
C GLU A 107 6.58 -10.76 -14.17
N THR A 108 7.48 -10.62 -15.13
CA THR A 108 7.12 -10.72 -16.56
C THR A 108 7.16 -12.18 -17.00
N LYS A 109 6.44 -12.53 -18.06
CA LYS A 109 6.49 -13.87 -18.66
C LYS A 109 7.91 -14.39 -19.00
N ASP A 110 8.86 -13.48 -19.19
CA ASP A 110 10.26 -13.80 -19.49
C ASP A 110 11.11 -14.00 -18.20
N GLY A 111 10.48 -14.15 -17.03
CA GLY A 111 11.14 -14.38 -15.74
C GLY A 111 11.81 -13.13 -15.13
N LYS A 112 11.62 -11.94 -15.70
CA LYS A 112 12.17 -10.70 -15.14
C LYS A 112 11.32 -10.20 -13.99
N ILE A 113 11.96 -9.94 -12.85
CA ILE A 113 11.29 -9.49 -11.63
C ILE A 113 11.62 -8.02 -11.37
N SER A 114 10.60 -7.21 -11.09
CA SER A 114 10.72 -5.85 -10.58
C SER A 114 9.97 -5.75 -9.26
N GLN A 115 10.53 -5.05 -8.28
CA GLN A 115 9.97 -4.97 -6.94
C GLN A 115 9.99 -3.53 -6.43
N TRP A 116 8.94 -3.15 -5.71
CA TRP A 116 8.81 -1.90 -4.98
C TRP A 116 8.46 -2.20 -3.53
N GLN A 117 9.29 -1.77 -2.60
CA GLN A 117 9.01 -1.88 -1.16
C GLN A 117 8.71 -0.51 -0.58
N TYR A 118 7.46 -0.31 -0.22
CA TYR A 118 6.95 0.88 0.44
C TYR A 118 7.13 0.75 1.95
N ASN A 119 7.76 1.74 2.57
CA ASN A 119 8.20 1.72 3.96
C ASN A 119 7.49 2.81 4.80
N GLY A 120 7.29 2.52 6.09
CA GLY A 120 6.66 3.45 7.01
C GLY A 120 5.21 3.73 6.63
N ILE A 121 4.46 2.68 6.34
CA ILE A 121 3.08 2.79 5.89
C ILE A 121 2.16 3.14 7.04
N LEU A 122 1.34 4.14 6.81
CA LEU A 122 0.25 4.58 7.67
C LEU A 122 -1.08 4.35 6.95
N ALA A 123 -1.88 3.40 7.43
CA ALA A 123 -3.13 3.01 6.78
C ALA A 123 -4.39 3.51 7.52
N THR A 124 -5.22 4.27 6.80
CA THR A 124 -6.56 4.71 7.22
C THR A 124 -7.64 3.93 6.47
N SER A 125 -8.92 4.20 6.72
CA SER A 125 -10.03 3.59 5.97
C SER A 125 -10.15 4.09 4.52
N LYS A 126 -9.64 5.30 4.23
CA LYS A 126 -9.76 5.97 2.92
C LYS A 126 -8.50 5.91 2.07
N LYS A 127 -7.33 5.74 2.70
CA LYS A 127 -6.04 5.73 2.01
C LYS A 127 -4.96 5.10 2.87
N PHE A 128 -3.86 4.71 2.26
CA PHE A 128 -2.60 4.50 2.97
C PHE A 128 -1.51 5.36 2.37
N THR A 129 -0.51 5.71 3.19
CA THR A 129 0.63 6.51 2.75
C THR A 129 1.92 5.85 3.17
N ALA A 130 2.90 5.81 2.28
CA ALA A 130 4.26 5.37 2.58
C ALA A 130 5.18 6.59 2.72
N HIS A 131 6.09 6.58 3.70
CA HIS A 131 7.05 7.67 3.88
C HIS A 131 8.21 7.61 2.89
N SER A 132 8.56 6.41 2.43
CA SER A 132 9.57 6.19 1.40
C SER A 132 9.27 4.91 0.66
N PHE A 133 9.93 4.68 -0.46
CA PHE A 133 9.99 3.36 -1.07
C PHE A 133 11.35 3.08 -1.67
N THR A 134 11.73 1.81 -1.69
CA THR A 134 12.86 1.30 -2.47
C THR A 134 12.32 0.57 -3.68
N TYR A 135 13.11 0.53 -4.76
CA TYR A 135 12.76 -0.22 -5.95
C TYR A 135 13.98 -0.99 -6.48
N GLN A 136 13.71 -2.11 -7.13
CA GLN A 136 14.65 -2.86 -7.93
C GLN A 136 13.92 -3.27 -9.21
N ILE A 137 14.34 -2.75 -10.35
CA ILE A 137 13.66 -2.95 -11.63
C ILE A 137 14.64 -3.65 -12.56
N ALA A 138 14.27 -4.82 -13.08
CA ALA A 138 15.14 -5.70 -13.87
C ALA A 138 15.90 -5.02 -15.02
N LYS A 139 15.39 -3.91 -15.56
CA LYS A 139 16.03 -3.14 -16.65
C LYS A 139 16.44 -1.71 -16.27
N ALA A 140 16.07 -1.21 -15.09
CA ALA A 140 16.27 0.19 -14.70
C ALA A 140 17.10 0.34 -13.40
N GLY A 141 17.61 -0.76 -12.85
CA GLY A 141 18.45 -0.74 -11.65
C GLY A 141 17.64 -0.60 -10.36
N GLN A 142 18.32 -0.20 -9.30
CA GLN A 142 17.75 -0.09 -7.96
C GLN A 142 17.92 1.31 -7.38
N GLY A 143 17.04 1.69 -6.47
CA GLY A 143 17.12 3.00 -5.83
C GLY A 143 16.17 3.16 -4.66
N GLN A 144 16.23 4.34 -4.04
CA GLN A 144 15.37 4.75 -2.95
C GLN A 144 14.77 6.12 -3.24
N VAL A 145 13.49 6.25 -2.97
CA VAL A 145 12.76 7.52 -3.00
C VAL A 145 12.33 7.84 -1.58
N LYS A 146 12.82 8.96 -1.03
CA LYS A 146 12.51 9.44 0.34
C LYS A 146 11.26 10.34 0.40
N SER A 147 10.44 10.29 -0.64
CA SER A 147 9.24 11.11 -0.75
C SER A 147 7.99 10.33 -0.36
N LYS A 148 7.07 11.04 0.27
CA LYS A 148 5.77 10.48 0.66
C LYS A 148 4.99 10.04 -0.59
N THR A 149 4.51 8.81 -0.56
CA THR A 149 3.63 8.23 -1.58
C THR A 149 2.24 8.03 -1.00
N VAL A 150 1.19 8.33 -1.77
CA VAL A 150 -0.21 8.21 -1.34
C VAL A 150 -0.93 7.21 -2.22
N PHE A 151 -1.68 6.31 -1.59
CA PHE A 151 -2.58 5.36 -2.23
C PHE A 151 -4.00 5.62 -1.74
N GLU A 152 -4.85 6.15 -2.62
CA GLU A 152 -6.23 6.51 -2.27
C GLU A 152 -7.18 5.36 -2.59
N LYS A 153 -7.98 4.93 -1.62
CA LYS A 153 -8.96 3.87 -1.84
C LYS A 153 -10.08 4.39 -2.74
N ILE A 154 -10.48 3.61 -3.75
CA ILE A 154 -11.47 4.02 -4.75
C ILE A 154 -12.70 3.09 -4.88
N ASN A 155 -12.81 2.08 -4.03
CA ASN A 155 -13.96 1.18 -3.94
C ASN A 155 -14.65 1.22 -2.57
#